data_AF-A0A921LBF7-F1
#
_entry.id   AF-A0A921LBF7-F1
#
_cell.length_a   1.000
_cell.length_b   1.000
_cell.length_c   1.000
_cell.angle_alpha   90.00
_cell.angle_beta   90.00
_cell.angle_gamma   90.00
#
_symmetry.space_group_name_H-M   'P 1'
#
loop_
_entity.id
_entity.type
_entity.pdbx_description
1 polymer ?
#
loop_
_entity_poly.entity_id
_entity_poly.type
_entity_poly.pdbx_seq_one_letter_code
_entity_poly.pdbx_strand_id
1 'polypeptide(L)'
;MTEKVTTKVQANVDQKVVNRVNLILKSIGQSPTSIINGLYHAIDNTGKITFEIGLTAKQKAALDIQQIASNQPTKVIHDAKEFEEIWADEDED
;
A
#
# COMPACT_ATOMS: atom_id res chain seq x y z
N MET A 1 33.44 11.38 -30.47
CA MET A 1 32.68 11.40 -29.20
C MET A 1 31.25 11.09 -29.56
N THR A 2 30.73 9.92 -29.20
CA THR A 2 29.32 9.57 -29.41
C THR A 2 28.48 10.31 -28.38
N GLU A 3 27.56 11.13 -28.86
CA GLU A 3 26.64 11.89 -28.01
C GLU A 3 25.74 10.91 -27.24
N LYS A 4 25.67 11.07 -25.92
CA LYS A 4 24.83 10.21 -25.09
C LYS A 4 23.38 10.64 -25.30
N VAL A 5 22.65 9.89 -26.13
CA VAL A 5 21.22 10.09 -26.33
C VAL A 5 20.51 9.83 -25.00
N THR A 6 19.77 10.82 -24.51
CA THR A 6 19.00 10.73 -23.26
C THR A 6 17.51 10.79 -23.56
N THR A 7 16.72 10.01 -22.82
CA THR A 7 15.26 10.01 -22.92
C THR A 7 14.67 10.61 -21.65
N LYS A 8 13.68 11.48 -21.81
CA LYS A 8 12.97 12.12 -20.70
C LYS A 8 11.82 11.24 -20.24
N VAL A 9 11.73 11.02 -18.93
CA VAL A 9 10.61 10.31 -18.29
C VAL A 9 9.82 11.32 -17.47
N GLN A 10 8.50 11.38 -17.66
CA GLN A 10 7.59 12.29 -16.94
C GLN A 10 6.35 11.55 -16.44
N ALA A 11 5.96 11.82 -15.20
CA ALA A 11 4.76 11.27 -14.58
C ALA A 11 4.15 12.30 -13.63
N ASN A 12 2.83 12.27 -13.50
CA ASN A 12 2.11 13.10 -12.51
C ASN A 12 2.09 12.37 -11.17
N VAL A 13 2.46 13.07 -10.10
CA VAL A 13 2.48 12.55 -8.73
C VAL A 13 1.86 13.59 -7.81
N ASP A 14 1.15 13.15 -6.76
CA ASP A 14 0.60 14.05 -5.76
C ASP A 14 1.68 14.96 -5.15
N GLN A 15 1.42 16.27 -5.13
CA GLN A 15 2.40 17.27 -4.71
C GLN A 15 2.83 17.09 -3.25
N LYS A 16 1.92 16.66 -2.36
CA LYS A 16 2.25 16.43 -0.94
C LYS A 16 3.15 15.21 -0.80
N VAL A 17 2.93 14.16 -1.59
CA VAL A 17 3.84 13.00 -1.67
C VAL A 17 5.22 13.45 -2.13
N VAL A 18 5.31 14.20 -3.23
CA VAL A 18 6.58 14.72 -3.77
C VAL A 18 7.35 15.51 -2.71
N ASN A 19 6.68 16.43 -2.01
CA ASN A 19 7.32 17.25 -1.00
C ASN A 19 7.89 16.40 0.15
N ARG A 20 7.13 15.43 0.67
CA ARG A 20 7.60 14.54 1.73
C ARG A 20 8.77 13.66 1.28
N VAL A 21 8.67 13.05 0.10
CA VAL A 21 9.71 12.18 -0.45
C VAL A 21 11.00 12.98 -0.69
N ASN A 22 10.91 14.20 -1.22
CA ASN A 22 12.10 15.03 -1.46
C ASN A 22 12.84 15.37 -0.15
N LEU A 23 12.14 15.56 0.96
CA LEU A 23 12.77 15.75 2.27
C LEU A 23 13.55 14.51 2.72
N ILE A 24 12.96 13.32 2.53
CA ILE A 24 13.61 12.03 2.85
C ILE A 24 14.82 11.80 1.95
N LEU A 25 14.67 11.97 0.63
CA LEU A 25 15.79 11.79 -0.31
C LEU A 25 16.95 12.74 0.02
N LYS A 26 16.64 13.99 0.35
CA LYS A 26 17.65 14.96 0.77
C LYS A 26 18.37 14.54 2.05
N SER A 27 17.67 13.96 3.04
CA SER A 27 18.32 13.54 4.30
C SER A 27 19.28 12.36 4.10
N ILE A 28 19.09 11.54 3.07
CA ILE A 28 19.99 10.43 2.71
C ILE A 28 20.94 10.76 1.56
N GLY A 29 21.06 12.04 1.16
CA GLY A 29 21.96 12.48 0.10
C GLY A 29 21.59 11.98 -1.31
N GLN A 30 20.32 11.62 -1.53
CA GLN A 30 19.80 11.17 -2.81
C GLN A 30 18.97 12.24 -3.52
N SER A 31 18.84 12.09 -4.84
CA SER A 31 18.00 12.94 -5.68
C SER A 31 16.92 12.10 -6.34
N PRO A 32 15.76 12.67 -6.73
CA PRO A 32 14.75 11.94 -7.50
C PRO A 32 15.33 11.32 -8.78
N THR A 33 16.22 12.04 -9.48
CA THR A 33 16.89 11.57 -10.69
C THR A 33 17.78 10.35 -10.43
N SER A 34 18.56 10.34 -9.34
CA SER A 34 19.42 9.18 -9.02
C SER A 34 18.60 7.94 -8.69
N ILE A 35 17.46 8.11 -7.99
CA ILE A 35 16.54 7.01 -7.70
C ILE A 35 15.87 6.47 -8.96
N ILE A 36 15.35 7.34 -9.83
CA ILE A 36 14.70 6.93 -11.09
C ILE A 36 15.69 6.17 -11.97
N ASN A 37 16.90 6.70 -12.16
CA ASN A 37 17.94 6.01 -12.94
C ASN A 37 18.34 4.68 -12.30
N GLY A 38 18.46 4.64 -10.96
CA GLY A 38 18.75 3.40 -10.22
C GLY A 38 17.67 2.34 -10.44
N LEU A 39 16.39 2.71 -10.45
CA LEU A 39 15.28 1.81 -10.74
C LEU A 39 15.37 1.23 -12.16
N TYR A 40 15.64 2.07 -13.18
CA TYR A 40 15.83 1.58 -14.55
C TYR A 40 16.96 0.56 -14.63
N HIS A 41 18.12 0.85 -14.02
CA HIS A 41 19.24 -0.09 -14.01
C HIS A 41 18.95 -1.37 -13.24
N ALA A 42 18.24 -1.29 -12.12
CA ALA A 42 17.89 -2.48 -11.35
C ALA A 42 16.91 -3.39 -12.10
N ILE A 43 15.94 -2.81 -12.81
CA ILE A 43 15.02 -3.57 -13.68
C ILE A 43 15.79 -4.19 -14.86
N ASP A 44 16.64 -3.42 -15.53
CA ASP A 44 17.45 -3.90 -16.66
C ASP A 44 18.36 -5.08 -16.27
N ASN A 45 19.00 -4.98 -15.10
CA ASN A 45 19.89 -6.01 -14.59
C ASN A 45 19.17 -7.28 -14.10
N THR A 46 17.98 -7.15 -13.51
CA THR A 46 17.28 -8.28 -12.86
C THR A 46 16.16 -8.88 -13.71
N GLY A 47 15.69 -8.15 -14.73
CA GLY A 47 14.50 -8.49 -15.50
C GLY A 47 13.19 -8.42 -14.70
N LYS A 48 13.17 -7.81 -13.51
CA LYS A 48 12.01 -7.76 -12.59
C LYS A 48 11.84 -6.38 -11.98
N ILE A 49 10.60 -6.05 -11.60
CA ILE A 49 10.30 -4.83 -10.85
C ILE A 49 10.81 -4.99 -9.42
N THR A 50 11.58 -4.02 -8.93
CA THR A 50 12.29 -4.05 -7.63
C THR A 50 11.42 -3.73 -6.41
N PHE A 51 10.10 -3.66 -6.58
CA PHE A 51 9.15 -3.56 -5.50
C PHE A 51 7.96 -4.46 -5.82
N GLU A 52 7.39 -5.07 -4.78
CA GLU A 52 6.20 -5.88 -4.97
C GLU A 52 5.00 -4.96 -5.26
N ILE A 53 4.37 -5.17 -6.40
CA ILE A 53 3.12 -4.50 -6.76
C ILE A 53 1.98 -5.33 -6.18
N GLY A 54 1.45 -4.90 -5.04
CA GLY A 54 0.38 -5.59 -4.35
C GLY A 54 -0.06 -4.82 -3.10
N LEU A 55 -1.12 -5.31 -2.44
CA LEU A 55 -1.48 -4.82 -1.12
C LEU A 55 -0.39 -5.24 -0.13
N THR A 56 0.05 -4.33 0.74
CA THR A 56 0.83 -4.74 1.91
C THR A 56 0.04 -5.78 2.71
N ALA A 57 0.71 -6.65 3.48
CA ALA A 57 0.03 -7.65 4.32
C ALA A 57 -1.09 -7.03 5.18
N LYS A 58 -0.85 -5.81 5.71
CA LYS A 58 -1.85 -5.06 6.46
C LYS A 58 -3.04 -4.62 5.61
N GLN A 59 -2.81 -4.12 4.41
CA GLN A 59 -3.88 -3.71 3.50
C GLN A 59 -4.66 -4.92 2.98
N LYS A 60 -3.99 -6.05 2.74
CA LYS A 60 -4.64 -7.32 2.36
C LYS A 60 -5.51 -7.84 3.48
N ALA A 61 -5.01 -7.88 4.72
CA ALA A 61 -5.78 -8.28 5.89
C ALA A 61 -7.00 -7.37 6.13
N ALA A 62 -6.84 -6.04 5.98
CA ALA A 62 -7.95 -5.10 6.11
C ALA A 62 -9.03 -5.35 5.04
N LEU A 63 -8.62 -5.61 3.80
CA LEU A 63 -9.54 -5.95 2.71
C LEU A 63 -10.24 -7.28 2.96
N ASP A 64 -9.53 -8.29 3.47
CA ASP A 64 -10.10 -9.59 3.81
C ASP A 64 -11.13 -9.48 4.95
N ILE A 65 -10.82 -8.72 6.01
CA ILE A 65 -11.77 -8.41 7.09
C ILE A 65 -13.01 -7.72 6.53
N GLN A 66 -12.84 -6.71 5.68
CA GLN A 66 -13.96 -5.99 5.06
C GLN A 66 -14.83 -6.92 4.23
N GLN A 67 -14.22 -7.84 3.48
CA GLN A 67 -14.94 -8.80 2.65
C GLN A 67 -15.70 -9.83 3.50
N ILE A 68 -15.10 -10.32 4.59
CA ILE A 68 -15.75 -11.23 5.55
C ILE A 68 -16.92 -10.51 6.24
N ALA A 69 -16.70 -9.29 6.74
CA ALA A 69 -17.72 -8.50 7.42
C ALA A 69 -18.90 -8.15 6.51
N SER A 70 -18.65 -7.90 5.22
CA SER A 70 -19.72 -7.63 4.24
C SER A 70 -20.64 -8.83 4.00
N ASN A 71 -20.14 -10.04 4.26
CA ASN A 71 -20.89 -11.29 4.11
C ASN A 71 -21.53 -11.76 5.44
N GLN A 72 -21.28 -11.07 6.55
CA GLN A 72 -21.90 -11.39 7.83
C GLN A 72 -23.29 -10.71 7.93
N PRO A 73 -24.35 -11.45 8.30
CA PRO A 73 -25.66 -10.87 8.49
C PRO A 73 -25.65 -9.93 9.70
N THR A 74 -26.01 -8.67 9.49
CA THR A 74 -26.19 -7.71 10.59
C THR A 74 -27.34 -8.16 11.48
N LYS A 75 -27.06 -8.55 12.73
CA LYS A 75 -28.08 -8.74 13.77
C LYS A 75 -28.38 -7.37 14.39
N VAL A 76 -29.65 -6.96 14.36
CA VAL A 76 -30.13 -5.75 15.04
C VAL A 76 -30.69 -6.17 16.37
N ILE A 77 -30.15 -5.60 17.45
CA ILE A 77 -30.59 -5.91 18.81
C ILE A 77 -31.61 -4.86 19.23
N HIS A 78 -32.79 -5.31 19.60
CA HIS A 78 -33.93 -4.44 19.90
C HIS A 78 -34.13 -4.22 21.40
N ASP A 79 -33.61 -5.10 22.25
CA ASP A 79 -33.69 -4.96 23.71
C ASP A 79 -32.50 -5.59 24.45
N ALA A 80 -32.42 -5.29 25.75
CA ALA A 80 -31.32 -5.75 26.60
C ALA A 80 -31.30 -7.27 26.81
N LYS A 81 -32.43 -7.97 26.62
CA LYS A 81 -32.50 -9.42 26.80
C LYS A 81 -31.95 -10.14 25.56
N GLU A 82 -32.26 -9.64 24.38
CA GLU A 82 -31.70 -10.11 23.10
C GLU A 82 -30.18 -9.90 23.02
N PHE A 83 -29.64 -8.87 23.69
CA PHE A 83 -28.20 -8.68 23.85
C PHE A 83 -27.54 -9.78 24.69
N GLU A 84 -28.10 -10.07 25.87
CA GLU A 84 -27.57 -11.08 26.80
C GLU A 84 -27.62 -12.49 26.19
N GLU A 85 -28.65 -12.82 25.41
CA GLU A 85 -28.74 -14.11 24.70
C GLU A 85 -27.66 -14.27 23.61
N ILE A 86 -27.34 -13.21 22.85
CA ILE A 86 -26.27 -13.27 21.83
C ILE A 86 -24.87 -13.34 22.48
N TRP A 87 -24.68 -12.64 23.60
CA TRP A 87 -23.40 -12.60 24.31
C TRP A 87 -23.13 -13.89 25.10
N ALA A 88 -24.17 -14.53 25.65
CA ALA A 88 -24.06 -15.78 26.39
C ALA A 88 -23.82 -17.01 25.49
N ASP A 89 -24.27 -16.98 24.23
CA ASP A 89 -24.03 -18.05 23.24
C ASP A 89 -22.54 -18.15 22.82
N GLU A 90 -21.69 -17.14 23.10
CA GLU A 90 -20.25 -17.19 22.79
C GLU A 90 -19.40 -17.90 23.87
N ASP A 91 -20.00 -18.30 25.01
CA ASP A 91 -19.32 -18.97 26.14
C ASP A 91 -19.60 -20.50 26.25
N GLU A 92 -20.37 -21.10 25.33
CA GLU A 92 -20.53 -22.57 25.21
C GLU A 92 -19.72 -23.13 24.01
N ASP A 93 -18.39 -23.12 24.12
CA ASP A 93 -17.43 -24.15 23.62
C ASP A 93 -15.97 -23.85 24.06
#